data_AF-A0A8J4SI90-F1
#
_entry.id   AF-A0A8J4SI90-F1
#
_cell.length_a   1.000
_cell.length_b   1.000
_cell.length_c   1.000
_cell.angle_alpha   90.00
_cell.angle_beta   90.00
_cell.angle_gamma   90.00
#
_symmetry.space_group_name_H-M   'P 1'
#
loop_
_entity.id
_entity.type
_entity.pdbx_description
1 polymer ?
#
loop_
_entity_poly.entity_id
_entity_poly.type
_entity_poly.pdbx_seq_one_letter_code
_entity_poly.pdbx_strand_id
1 'polypeptide(L)'
;MKDEKRKHLVLFPREYETESGRIPCMEVDDTVRYLGLHFNWKGRLPVKSTVKAIDMLDNLTKAPLKPYQRLEILKEFLIPKLKFELVVGNAHRSMLKKLDRLVRDKIRTWLRLPKGTTLVFMHSKIDGHDLGIPCLETTIPLEQRAKCERLVNSGTLEVANIVQCRAVVSDIAVANVPIFVYGKPEGSKLEEEKAWREAWVKTHDGADLMNVQVDRASFYRLRNP
;
A
#
# COMPACT_ATOMS: atom_id res chain seq x y z
N MET A 1 29.55 6.56 46.29
CA MET A 1 28.79 6.43 45.02
C MET A 1 27.59 5.54 45.31
N LYS A 2 26.42 6.12 45.55
CA LYS A 2 25.21 5.37 45.92
C LYS A 2 24.61 4.78 44.65
N ASP A 3 24.69 3.45 44.53
CA ASP A 3 24.01 2.69 43.49
C ASP A 3 22.50 2.74 43.79
N GLU A 4 21.79 3.66 43.14
CA GLU A 4 20.33 3.74 43.22
C GLU A 4 19.74 2.49 42.57
N LYS A 5 19.19 1.59 43.41
CA LYS A 5 18.49 0.37 42.99
C LYS A 5 17.37 0.73 42.01
N ARG A 6 17.63 0.56 40.70
CA ARG A 6 16.61 0.63 39.66
C ARG A 6 15.55 -0.43 39.95
N LYS A 7 14.34 0.02 40.28
CA LYS A 7 13.17 -0.86 40.42
C LYS A 7 12.75 -1.29 39.01
N HIS A 8 12.68 -2.60 38.77
CA HIS A 8 12.13 -3.16 37.54
C HIS A 8 10.70 -3.63 37.81
N LEU A 9 9.75 -3.19 36.97
CA LEU A 9 8.39 -3.73 36.97
C LEU A 9 8.42 -5.06 36.22
N VAL A 10 8.18 -6.16 36.93
CA VAL A 10 8.01 -7.49 36.34
C VAL A 10 6.51 -7.76 36.28
N LEU A 11 5.97 -7.86 35.06
CA LEU A 11 4.59 -8.30 34.84
C LEU A 11 4.58 -9.83 34.90
N PHE A 12 3.81 -10.40 35.83
CA PHE A 12 3.60 -11.84 35.86
C PHE A 12 2.62 -12.24 34.75
N PRO A 13 2.90 -13.34 34.01
CA PRO A 13 1.98 -13.85 33.00
C PRO A 13 0.62 -14.13 33.64
N ARG A 14 -0.43 -13.48 33.14
CA ARG A 14 -1.81 -13.79 33.51
C ARG A 14 -2.47 -14.43 32.31
N GLU A 15 -2.98 -15.64 32.52
CA GLU A 15 -3.86 -16.31 31.57
C GLU A 15 -5.27 -15.75 31.74
N TYR A 16 -5.95 -15.52 30.63
CA TYR A 16 -7.34 -15.06 30.63
C TYR A 16 -8.22 -16.17 30.06
N GLU A 17 -9.32 -16.49 30.74
CA GLU A 17 -10.33 -17.41 30.22
C GLU A 17 -11.44 -16.61 29.51
N THR A 18 -11.72 -17.00 28.27
CA THR A 18 -12.89 -16.55 27.51
C THR A 18 -13.82 -17.72 27.27
N GLU A 19 -15.06 -17.47 26.85
CA GLU A 19 -16.01 -18.53 26.47
C GLU A 19 -15.46 -19.45 25.37
N SER A 20 -14.56 -18.93 24.55
CA SER A 20 -13.89 -19.61 23.43
C SER A 20 -12.58 -20.32 23.79
N GLY A 21 -12.14 -20.27 25.05
CA GLY A 21 -10.92 -20.94 25.52
C GLY A 21 -9.96 -20.03 26.29
N ARG A 22 -8.74 -20.53 26.53
CA ARG A 22 -7.69 -19.78 27.24
C ARG A 22 -6.91 -18.90 26.27
N ILE A 23 -6.71 -17.64 26.64
CA ILE A 23 -5.79 -16.72 25.98
C ILE A 23 -4.43 -16.85 26.69
N PRO A 24 -3.44 -17.51 26.05
CA PRO A 24 -2.12 -17.66 26.66
C PRO A 24 -1.40 -16.31 26.73
N CYS A 25 -0.53 -16.16 27.72
CA CYS A 25 0.37 -15.02 27.76
C CYS A 25 1.43 -15.17 26.67
N MET A 26 1.70 -14.11 25.90
CA MET A 26 2.72 -14.15 24.86
C MET A 26 4.13 -14.08 25.48
N GLU A 27 5.00 -15.00 25.07
CA GLU A 27 6.43 -14.92 25.36
C GLU A 27 7.14 -13.88 24.47
N VAL A 28 8.42 -13.63 24.76
CA VAL A 28 9.23 -12.60 24.07
C VAL A 28 9.42 -12.94 22.58
N ASP A 29 9.51 -14.23 22.27
CA ASP A 29 9.71 -14.74 20.90
C ASP A 29 8.39 -15.04 20.18
N ASP A 30 7.26 -14.97 20.89
CA ASP A 30 5.97 -15.28 20.31
C ASP A 30 5.52 -14.18 19.34
N THR A 31 4.88 -14.64 18.27
CA THR A 31 4.22 -13.76 17.31
C THR A 31 2.79 -14.18 17.11
N VAL A 32 1.88 -13.21 17.17
CA VAL A 32 0.45 -13.43 16.96
C VAL A 32 0.01 -12.74 15.68
N ARG A 33 -0.80 -13.45 14.89
CA ARG A 33 -1.39 -12.92 13.66
C ARG A 33 -2.76 -12.34 13.95
N TYR A 34 -2.96 -11.06 13.65
CA TYR A 34 -4.23 -10.38 13.77
C TYR A 34 -4.50 -9.53 12.53
N LEU A 35 -5.67 -9.72 11.90
CA LEU A 35 -6.06 -9.04 10.66
C LEU A 35 -4.94 -9.04 9.59
N GLY A 36 -4.27 -10.16 9.40
CA GLY A 36 -3.19 -10.30 8.40
C GLY A 36 -1.85 -9.69 8.80
N LEU A 37 -1.76 -8.96 9.91
CA LEU A 37 -0.53 -8.40 10.45
C LEU A 37 0.02 -9.28 11.57
N HIS A 38 1.32 -9.18 11.81
CA HIS A 38 2.00 -9.90 12.89
C HIS A 38 2.37 -8.94 14.01
N PHE A 39 2.16 -9.37 15.24
CA PHE A 39 2.44 -8.62 16.44
C PHE A 39 3.33 -9.46 17.36
N ASN A 40 4.25 -8.79 18.04
CA ASN A 40 4.98 -9.34 19.18
C ASN A 40 4.57 -8.58 20.45
N TRP A 41 5.17 -8.93 21.60
CA TRP A 41 4.92 -8.26 22.88
C TRP A 41 5.17 -6.73 22.85
N LYS A 42 6.04 -6.24 21.94
CA LYS A 42 6.35 -4.81 21.79
C LYS A 42 5.37 -4.08 20.87
N GLY A 43 4.69 -4.81 19.99
CA GLY A 43 3.68 -4.26 19.08
C GLY A 43 3.79 -4.83 17.66
N ARG A 44 3.43 -4.00 16.69
CA ARG A 44 3.34 -4.41 15.28
C ARG A 44 4.71 -4.69 14.69
N LEU A 45 4.89 -5.86 14.09
CA LEU A 45 6.09 -6.21 13.34
C LEU A 45 6.07 -5.57 11.94
N PRO A 46 7.26 -5.24 11.37
CA PRO A 46 7.35 -4.76 10.00
C PRO A 46 6.75 -5.76 9.03
N VAL A 47 5.92 -5.27 8.10
CA VAL A 47 5.24 -6.14 7.14
C VAL A 47 6.26 -6.71 6.16
N LYS A 48 6.39 -8.04 6.11
CA LYS A 48 7.23 -8.75 5.11
C LYS A 48 6.52 -8.86 3.75
N SER A 49 5.85 -7.79 3.30
CA SER A 49 5.04 -7.80 2.07
C SER A 49 5.85 -8.06 0.80
N THR A 50 7.16 -7.77 0.80
CA THR A 50 8.01 -7.97 -0.38
C THR A 50 8.12 -9.43 -0.77
N VAL A 51 8.33 -10.34 0.18
CA VAL A 51 8.45 -11.78 -0.11
C VAL A 51 7.12 -12.31 -0.65
N LYS A 52 6.02 -11.99 0.05
CA LYS A 52 4.67 -12.34 -0.38
C LYS A 52 4.34 -11.83 -1.78
N ALA A 53 4.72 -10.58 -2.10
CA ALA A 53 4.52 -10.00 -3.41
C ALA A 53 5.35 -10.69 -4.51
N ILE A 54 6.61 -11.06 -4.21
CA ILE A 54 7.46 -11.82 -5.13
C ILE A 54 6.80 -13.17 -5.45
N ASP A 55 6.42 -13.93 -4.42
CA ASP A 55 5.79 -15.24 -4.60
C ASP A 55 4.50 -15.14 -5.43
N MET A 56 3.68 -14.14 -5.12
CA MET A 56 2.43 -13.83 -5.84
C MET A 56 2.68 -13.48 -7.31
N LEU A 57 3.68 -12.64 -7.60
CA LEU A 57 4.06 -12.25 -8.96
C LEU A 57 4.69 -13.41 -9.75
N ASP A 58 5.49 -14.24 -9.10
CA ASP A 58 6.13 -15.39 -9.73
C ASP A 58 5.10 -16.47 -10.06
N ASN A 59 4.15 -16.73 -9.18
CA ASN A 59 3.03 -17.64 -9.44
C ASN A 59 2.20 -17.14 -10.63
N LEU A 60 1.90 -15.84 -10.70
CA LEU A 60 1.18 -15.24 -11.83
C LEU A 60 1.97 -15.31 -13.15
N THR A 61 3.29 -15.21 -13.08
CA THR A 61 4.18 -15.35 -14.25
C THR A 61 4.21 -16.78 -14.77
N LYS A 62 4.27 -17.77 -13.87
CA LYS A 62 4.31 -19.20 -14.20
C LYS A 62 2.98 -19.73 -14.77
N ALA A 63 1.86 -19.12 -14.37
CA ALA A 63 0.54 -19.52 -14.86
C ALA A 63 0.43 -19.34 -16.40
N PRO A 64 -0.19 -20.29 -17.12
CA PRO A 64 -0.37 -20.25 -18.58
C PRO A 64 -1.49 -19.27 -18.98
N LEU A 65 -1.27 -17.98 -18.73
CA LEU A 65 -2.24 -16.90 -18.95
C LEU A 65 -1.80 -15.95 -20.06
N LYS A 66 -2.77 -15.32 -20.72
CA LYS A 66 -2.48 -14.22 -21.66
C LYS A 66 -1.95 -13.00 -20.90
N PRO A 67 -1.06 -12.18 -21.49
CA PRO A 67 -0.51 -10.99 -20.82
C PRO A 67 -1.57 -10.04 -20.28
N TYR A 68 -2.66 -9.83 -21.02
CA TYR A 68 -3.78 -9.01 -20.59
C TYR A 68 -4.46 -9.57 -19.32
N GLN A 69 -4.75 -10.87 -19.27
CA GLN A 69 -5.32 -11.53 -18.09
C GLN A 69 -4.42 -11.40 -16.87
N ARG A 70 -3.09 -11.45 -17.05
CA ARG A 70 -2.14 -11.22 -15.94
C ARG A 70 -2.26 -9.81 -15.37
N LEU A 71 -2.42 -8.79 -16.23
CA LEU A 71 -2.57 -7.40 -15.79
C LEU A 71 -3.89 -7.16 -15.05
N GLU A 72 -4.97 -7.75 -15.55
CA GLU A 72 -6.27 -7.70 -14.90
C GLU A 72 -6.21 -8.34 -13.51
N ILE A 73 -5.65 -9.55 -13.41
CA ILE A 73 -5.46 -10.23 -12.11
C ILE A 73 -4.57 -9.42 -11.16
N LEU A 74 -3.49 -8.83 -11.69
CA LEU A 74 -2.59 -7.96 -10.93
C LEU A 74 -3.37 -6.79 -10.31
N LYS A 75 -4.20 -6.11 -11.12
CA LYS A 75 -4.91 -4.90 -10.74
C LYS A 75 -6.08 -5.17 -9.80
N GLU A 76 -6.88 -6.20 -10.08
CA GLU A 76 -8.13 -6.46 -9.36
C GLU A 76 -7.94 -7.28 -8.09
N PHE A 77 -6.96 -8.19 -8.07
CA PHE A 77 -6.80 -9.12 -6.95
C PHE A 77 -5.46 -8.92 -6.23
N LEU A 78 -4.35 -8.85 -6.96
CA LEU A 78 -3.01 -8.85 -6.35
C LEU A 78 -2.75 -7.57 -5.56
N ILE A 79 -2.95 -6.42 -6.21
CA ILE A 79 -2.70 -5.11 -5.62
C ILE A 79 -3.64 -4.87 -4.43
N PRO A 80 -4.97 -5.06 -4.53
CA PRO A 80 -5.87 -4.90 -3.37
C PRO A 80 -5.53 -5.82 -2.20
N LYS A 81 -5.10 -7.06 -2.47
CA LYS A 81 -4.68 -8.01 -1.43
C LYS A 81 -3.42 -7.55 -0.67
N LEU A 82 -2.48 -6.90 -1.36
CA LEU A 82 -1.30 -6.30 -0.71
C LEU A 82 -1.66 -4.99 0.00
N LYS A 83 -2.50 -4.19 -0.62
CA LYS A 83 -2.88 -2.84 -0.20
C LYS A 83 -3.41 -2.80 1.24
N PHE A 84 -4.29 -3.73 1.61
CA PHE A 84 -4.80 -3.80 2.99
C PHE A 84 -3.66 -3.93 4.02
N GLU A 85 -2.75 -4.89 3.82
CA GLU A 85 -1.61 -5.11 4.71
C GLU A 85 -0.65 -3.90 4.72
N LEU A 86 -0.45 -3.24 3.58
CA LEU A 86 0.43 -2.08 3.46
C LEU A 86 -0.13 -0.82 4.14
N VAL A 87 -1.45 -0.58 4.03
CA VAL A 87 -2.12 0.57 4.64
C VAL A 87 -2.27 0.38 6.15
N VAL A 88 -2.74 -0.79 6.60
CA VAL A 88 -2.94 -1.06 8.03
C VAL A 88 -1.60 -1.31 8.72
N GLY A 89 -0.64 -1.92 8.03
CA GLY A 89 0.69 -2.24 8.54
C GLY A 89 1.69 -1.07 8.56
N ASN A 90 1.27 0.11 8.12
CA ASN A 90 2.08 1.33 8.02
C ASN A 90 3.43 1.09 7.29
N ALA A 91 3.33 0.55 6.08
CA ALA A 91 4.47 0.23 5.24
C ALA A 91 5.37 1.45 4.98
N HIS A 92 6.68 1.26 5.14
CA HIS A 92 7.66 2.31 4.87
C HIS A 92 7.82 2.59 3.37
N ARG A 93 8.03 3.86 3.01
CA ARG A 93 8.14 4.31 1.61
C ARG A 93 9.24 3.60 0.80
N SER A 94 10.36 3.26 1.43
CA SER A 94 11.44 2.51 0.75
C SER A 94 11.01 1.09 0.33
N MET A 95 10.11 0.47 1.10
CA MET A 95 9.54 -0.83 0.76
C MET A 95 8.53 -0.71 -0.38
N LEU A 96 7.66 0.31 -0.33
CA LEU A 96 6.71 0.60 -1.40
C LEU A 96 7.42 0.83 -2.75
N LYS A 97 8.50 1.63 -2.74
CA LYS A 97 9.39 1.82 -3.91
C LYS A 97 9.92 0.51 -4.49
N LYS A 98 10.31 -0.43 -3.63
CA LYS A 98 10.81 -1.75 -4.06
C LYS A 98 9.69 -2.58 -4.69
N LEU A 99 8.50 -2.59 -4.07
CA LEU A 99 7.33 -3.28 -4.61
C LEU A 99 6.93 -2.73 -5.99
N ASP A 100 6.88 -1.41 -6.16
CA ASP A 100 6.58 -0.80 -7.45
C ASP A 100 7.60 -1.18 -8.52
N ARG A 101 8.90 -1.23 -8.19
CA ARG A 101 9.92 -1.71 -9.14
C ARG A 101 9.67 -3.16 -9.55
N LEU A 102 9.43 -4.05 -8.60
CA LEU A 102 9.16 -5.47 -8.88
C LEU A 102 7.94 -5.65 -9.78
N VAL A 103 6.85 -4.95 -9.47
CA VAL A 103 5.62 -4.98 -10.27
C VAL A 103 5.90 -4.49 -11.69
N ARG A 104 6.57 -3.34 -11.85
CA ARG A 104 6.92 -2.79 -13.17
C ARG A 104 7.83 -3.71 -13.98
N ASP A 105 8.80 -4.37 -13.37
CA ASP A 105 9.69 -5.29 -14.07
C ASP A 105 8.93 -6.52 -14.61
N LYS A 106 7.97 -7.04 -13.84
CA LYS A 106 7.09 -8.12 -14.30
C LYS A 106 6.16 -7.67 -15.42
N ILE A 107 5.56 -6.49 -15.31
CA ILE A 107 4.71 -5.91 -16.37
C ILE A 107 5.50 -5.75 -17.67
N ARG A 108 6.73 -5.21 -17.62
CA ARG A 108 7.59 -5.09 -18.80
C ARG A 108 7.87 -6.45 -19.42
N THR A 109 8.10 -7.47 -18.59
CA THR A 109 8.34 -8.84 -19.06
C THR A 109 7.10 -9.44 -19.74
N TRP A 110 5.91 -9.28 -19.14
CA TRP A 110 4.67 -9.85 -19.68
C TRP A 110 4.23 -9.19 -20.99
N LEU A 111 4.37 -7.86 -21.09
CA LEU A 111 4.00 -7.07 -22.25
C LEU A 111 5.14 -6.91 -23.28
N ARG A 112 6.34 -7.40 -22.98
CA ARG A 112 7.57 -7.21 -23.79
C ARG A 112 7.88 -5.73 -24.04
N LEU A 113 7.68 -4.89 -23.02
CA LEU A 113 7.95 -3.46 -23.12
C LEU A 113 9.45 -3.16 -23.02
N PRO A 114 9.96 -2.16 -23.77
CA PRO A 114 11.33 -1.68 -23.62
C PRO A 114 11.63 -1.19 -22.19
N LYS A 115 12.90 -1.24 -21.78
CA LYS A 115 13.33 -0.68 -20.48
C LYS A 115 13.08 0.83 -20.38
N GLY A 116 13.09 1.53 -21.51
CA GLY A 116 12.86 2.97 -21.61
C GLY A 116 11.40 3.41 -21.49
N THR A 117 10.43 2.49 -21.35
CA THR A 117 9.01 2.87 -21.20
C THR A 117 8.82 3.77 -19.99
N THR A 118 8.17 4.91 -20.21
CA THR A 118 7.91 5.91 -19.20
C THR A 118 7.05 5.32 -18.08
N LEU A 119 7.37 5.69 -16.83
CA LEU A 119 6.60 5.23 -15.66
C LEU A 119 5.15 5.74 -15.71
N VAL A 120 4.98 6.90 -16.35
CA VAL A 120 3.68 7.56 -16.47
C VAL A 120 2.70 6.69 -17.26
N PHE A 121 3.14 6.06 -18.36
CA PHE A 121 2.32 5.11 -19.12
C PHE A 121 1.76 3.96 -18.27
N MET A 122 2.50 3.54 -17.23
CA MET A 122 2.05 2.45 -16.35
C MET A 122 1.05 2.93 -15.31
N HIS A 123 1.28 4.12 -14.75
CA HIS A 123 0.57 4.61 -13.56
C HIS A 123 -0.63 5.52 -13.87
N SER A 124 -0.65 6.15 -15.03
CA SER A 124 -1.79 6.94 -15.48
C SER A 124 -3.03 6.09 -15.69
N LYS A 125 -4.20 6.72 -15.55
CA LYS A 125 -5.50 6.05 -15.59
C LYS A 125 -5.84 5.55 -17.00
N ILE A 126 -6.56 4.42 -17.08
CA ILE A 126 -7.00 3.80 -18.34
C ILE A 126 -7.77 4.77 -19.25
N ASP A 127 -8.59 5.65 -18.66
CA ASP A 127 -9.34 6.68 -19.40
C ASP A 127 -8.44 7.64 -20.22
N GLY A 128 -7.12 7.66 -19.94
CA GLY A 128 -6.10 8.44 -20.65
C GLY A 128 -5.20 7.62 -21.59
N HIS A 129 -5.62 6.40 -21.96
CA HIS A 129 -4.90 5.45 -22.85
C HIS A 129 -3.73 4.67 -22.22
N ASP A 130 -3.72 4.55 -20.89
CA ASP A 130 -2.63 3.98 -20.11
C ASP A 130 -3.00 2.65 -19.42
N LEU A 131 -2.04 2.02 -18.72
CA LEU A 131 -2.28 0.72 -18.06
C LEU A 131 -3.10 0.80 -16.77
N GLY A 132 -3.17 1.96 -16.11
CA GLY A 132 -4.01 2.16 -14.91
C GLY A 132 -3.55 1.38 -13.68
N ILE A 133 -2.24 1.17 -13.53
CA ILE A 133 -1.66 0.42 -12.41
C ILE A 133 -1.29 1.39 -11.30
N PRO A 134 -1.94 1.33 -10.12
CA PRO A 134 -1.69 2.31 -9.07
C PRO A 134 -0.23 2.25 -8.59
N CYS A 135 0.38 3.40 -8.39
CA CYS A 135 1.71 3.52 -7.82
C CYS A 135 1.61 3.36 -6.30
N LEU A 136 2.17 2.28 -5.74
CA LEU A 136 2.05 2.00 -4.31
C LEU A 136 2.77 3.04 -3.47
N GLU A 137 3.86 3.62 -3.98
CA GLU A 137 4.61 4.69 -3.31
C GLU A 137 3.74 5.92 -3.00
N THR A 138 2.74 6.22 -3.83
CA THR A 138 1.91 7.43 -3.72
C THR A 138 0.52 7.10 -3.19
N THR A 139 -0.12 6.05 -3.71
CA THR A 139 -1.47 5.66 -3.30
C THR A 139 -1.53 5.16 -1.85
N ILE A 140 -0.54 4.36 -1.39
CA ILE A 140 -0.58 3.79 -0.03
C ILE A 140 -0.42 4.87 1.05
N PRO A 141 0.53 5.83 0.96
CA PRO A 141 0.63 6.88 1.97
C PRO A 141 -0.59 7.83 1.98
N LEU A 142 -1.19 8.13 0.82
CA LEU A 142 -2.46 8.88 0.77
C LEU A 142 -3.58 8.17 1.53
N GLU A 143 -3.67 6.85 1.40
CA GLU A 143 -4.68 6.08 2.12
C GLU A 143 -4.36 5.87 3.60
N GLN A 144 -3.07 5.77 3.96
CA GLN A 144 -2.64 5.80 5.36
C GLN A 144 -3.04 7.14 6.01
N ARG A 145 -2.87 8.25 5.30
CA ARG A 145 -3.31 9.57 5.75
C ARG A 145 -4.83 9.65 5.90
N ALA A 146 -5.60 9.24 4.88
CA ALA A 146 -7.06 9.21 4.95
C ALA A 146 -7.58 8.32 6.11
N LYS A 147 -6.93 7.19 6.37
CA LYS A 147 -7.21 6.33 7.53
C LYS A 147 -6.99 7.09 8.84
N CYS A 148 -5.86 7.79 8.97
CA CYS A 148 -5.55 8.59 10.16
C CYS A 148 -6.54 9.74 10.36
N GLU A 149 -6.90 10.45 9.28
CA GLU A 149 -7.91 11.51 9.32
C GLU A 149 -9.28 10.99 9.78
N ARG A 150 -9.66 9.78 9.36
CA ARG A 150 -10.88 9.11 9.85
C ARG A 150 -10.83 8.73 11.32
N LEU A 151 -9.66 8.37 11.86
CA LEU A 151 -9.50 8.10 13.29
C LEU A 151 -9.67 9.38 14.11
N VAL A 152 -9.08 10.48 13.66
CA VAL A 152 -9.21 11.80 14.29
C VAL A 152 -10.65 12.30 14.26
N ASN A 153 -11.33 12.14 13.13
CA ASN A 153 -12.70 12.60 12.92
C ASN A 153 -13.77 11.56 13.33
N SER A 154 -13.40 10.54 14.11
CA SER A 154 -14.35 9.52 14.53
C SER A 154 -15.42 10.10 15.45
N GLY A 155 -16.69 9.74 15.23
CA GLY A 155 -17.80 10.19 16.09
C GLY A 155 -17.78 9.57 17.49
N THR A 156 -17.06 8.47 17.69
CA THR A 156 -16.90 7.81 18.99
C THR A 156 -15.68 8.36 19.72
N LEU A 157 -15.89 8.89 20.93
CA LEU A 157 -14.84 9.51 21.74
C LEU A 157 -13.68 8.54 22.05
N GLU A 158 -13.96 7.26 22.28
CA GLU A 158 -12.93 6.25 22.55
C GLU A 158 -11.93 6.11 21.40
N VAL A 159 -12.43 6.04 20.16
CA VAL A 159 -11.59 5.94 18.96
C VAL A 159 -10.85 7.25 18.69
N ALA A 160 -11.47 8.39 18.93
CA ALA A 160 -10.81 9.69 18.80
C ALA A 160 -9.66 9.83 19.81
N ASN A 161 -9.84 9.34 21.04
CA ASN A 161 -8.81 9.37 22.09
C ASN A 161 -7.60 8.49 21.77
N ILE A 162 -7.75 7.42 20.97
CA ILE A 162 -6.64 6.55 20.53
C ILE A 162 -5.56 7.35 19.77
N VAL A 163 -5.92 8.47 19.14
CA VAL A 163 -4.96 9.36 18.46
C VAL A 163 -3.89 9.90 19.40
N GLN A 164 -4.19 10.02 20.69
CA GLN A 164 -3.23 10.48 21.70
C GLN A 164 -2.17 9.42 22.04
N CYS A 165 -2.40 8.16 21.68
CA CYS A 165 -1.43 7.10 21.90
C CYS A 165 -0.17 7.35 21.07
N ARG A 166 1.00 7.28 21.72
CA ARG A 166 2.32 7.54 21.10
C ARG A 166 2.54 6.78 19.79
N ALA A 167 2.11 5.53 19.70
CA ALA A 167 2.23 4.70 18.50
C ALA A 167 1.43 5.26 17.31
N VAL A 168 0.23 5.81 17.58
CA VAL A 168 -0.64 6.38 16.55
C VAL A 168 -0.14 7.76 16.14
N VAL A 169 0.35 8.57 17.08
CA VAL A 169 1.00 9.85 16.77
C VAL A 169 2.19 9.67 15.84
N SER A 170 3.03 8.65 16.07
CA SER A 170 4.13 8.36 15.14
C SER A 170 3.65 7.91 13.76
N ASP A 171 2.57 7.12 13.69
CA ASP A 171 1.99 6.70 12.41
C ASP A 171 1.39 7.90 11.65
N ILE A 172 0.75 8.85 12.35
CA ILE A 172 0.23 10.10 11.78
C ILE A 172 1.36 10.98 11.25
N ALA A 173 2.44 11.13 12.01
CA ALA A 173 3.60 11.93 11.59
C ALA A 173 4.21 11.39 10.30
N VAL A 174 4.31 10.06 10.15
CA VAL A 174 4.79 9.41 8.92
C VAL A 174 3.79 9.59 7.77
N ALA A 175 2.48 9.46 8.03
CA ALA A 175 1.45 9.62 7.00
C ALA A 175 1.33 11.06 6.47
N ASN A 176 1.69 12.07 7.29
CA ASN A 176 1.67 13.48 6.91
C ASN A 176 2.91 13.94 6.12
N VAL A 177 3.89 13.06 5.89
CA VAL A 177 5.04 13.37 5.04
C VAL A 177 4.54 13.69 3.62
N PRO A 178 4.97 14.81 3.00
CA PRO A 178 4.50 15.19 1.68
C PRO A 178 4.86 14.13 0.63
N ILE A 179 3.85 13.81 -0.18
CA ILE A 179 3.94 12.84 -1.27
C ILE A 179 4.19 13.63 -2.54
N PHE A 180 5.08 13.15 -3.40
CA PHE A 180 5.43 13.84 -4.62
C PHE A 180 5.23 12.95 -5.83
N VAL A 181 4.54 13.49 -6.85
CA VAL A 181 4.45 12.91 -8.20
C VAL A 181 5.16 13.88 -9.14
N TYR A 182 6.27 13.46 -9.75
CA TYR A 182 7.04 14.30 -10.68
C TYR A 182 7.39 15.71 -10.14
N GLY A 183 7.70 15.81 -8.84
CA GLY A 183 8.09 17.06 -8.17
C GLY A 183 6.92 17.94 -7.72
N LYS A 184 5.67 17.55 -7.98
CA LYS A 184 4.47 18.22 -7.44
C LYS A 184 4.03 17.55 -6.14
N PRO A 185 3.77 18.32 -5.07
CA PRO A 185 3.22 17.78 -3.83
C PRO A 185 1.74 17.43 -4.03
N GLU A 186 1.36 16.20 -3.67
CA GLU A 186 -0.02 15.69 -3.83
C GLU A 186 -0.61 15.40 -2.44
N GLY A 187 -1.79 15.97 -2.16
CA GLY A 187 -2.51 15.79 -0.90
C GLY A 187 -3.72 14.87 -1.01
N SER A 188 -4.25 14.68 -2.22
CA SER A 188 -5.45 13.89 -2.50
C SER A 188 -5.25 12.92 -3.66
N LYS A 189 -6.03 11.85 -3.67
CA LYS A 189 -6.08 10.87 -4.77
C LYS A 189 -6.44 11.52 -6.12
N LEU A 190 -7.34 12.50 -6.11
CA LEU A 190 -7.74 13.19 -7.35
C LEU A 190 -6.60 14.05 -7.91
N GLU A 191 -5.83 14.68 -7.03
CA GLU A 191 -4.66 15.47 -7.39
C GLU A 191 -3.56 14.54 -7.93
N GLU A 192 -3.33 13.39 -7.26
CA GLU A 192 -2.42 12.34 -7.74
C GLU A 192 -2.77 11.89 -9.17
N GLU A 193 -4.04 11.57 -9.43
CA GLU A 193 -4.50 11.17 -10.77
C GLU A 193 -4.28 12.28 -11.82
N LYS A 194 -4.50 13.54 -11.45
CA LYS A 194 -4.26 14.69 -12.31
C LYS A 194 -2.77 14.88 -12.59
N ALA A 195 -1.92 14.72 -11.58
CA ALA A 195 -0.47 14.85 -11.70
C ALA A 195 0.12 13.79 -12.64
N TRP A 196 -0.34 12.53 -12.53
CA TRP A 196 0.05 11.47 -13.47
C TRP A 196 -0.38 11.81 -14.90
N ARG A 197 -1.62 12.27 -15.11
CA ARG A 197 -2.11 12.68 -16.44
C ARG A 197 -1.31 13.84 -17.01
N GLU A 198 -1.04 14.87 -16.23
CA GLU A 198 -0.23 16.01 -16.68
C GLU A 198 1.21 15.62 -17.01
N ALA A 199 1.77 14.66 -16.26
CA ALA A 199 3.08 14.09 -16.59
C ALA A 199 3.04 13.28 -17.91
N TRP A 200 1.91 12.64 -18.23
CA TRP A 200 1.76 11.79 -19.42
C TRP A 200 1.80 12.64 -20.68
N VAL A 201 1.01 13.70 -20.67
CA VAL A 201 0.88 14.68 -21.76
C VAL A 201 2.20 15.35 -22.11
N LYS A 202 3.10 15.49 -21.13
CA LYS A 202 4.44 16.06 -21.34
C LYS A 202 5.41 15.09 -22.01
N THR A 203 5.09 13.80 -22.05
CA THR A 203 5.92 12.82 -22.76
C THR A 203 5.68 12.93 -24.27
N HIS A 204 6.67 12.53 -25.07
CA HIS A 204 6.58 12.57 -26.52
C HIS A 204 5.37 11.74 -27.03
N ASP A 205 5.19 10.54 -26.48
CA ASP A 205 4.10 9.63 -26.88
C ASP A 205 2.71 10.09 -26.38
N GLY A 206 2.66 10.80 -25.25
CA GLY A 206 1.40 11.26 -24.65
C GLY A 206 0.88 12.59 -25.20
N ALA A 207 1.72 13.39 -25.85
CA ALA A 207 1.35 14.69 -26.39
C ALA A 207 0.24 14.59 -27.45
N ASP A 208 0.34 13.57 -28.31
CA ASP A 208 -0.62 13.35 -29.41
C ASP A 208 -2.00 12.88 -28.93
N LEU A 209 -2.08 12.38 -27.69
CA LEU A 209 -3.30 11.84 -27.11
C LEU A 209 -4.20 12.92 -26.46
N MET A 210 -3.74 14.17 -26.38
CA MET A 210 -4.47 15.27 -25.74
C MET A 210 -5.83 15.59 -26.38
N ASN A 211 -5.91 15.44 -27.70
CA ASN A 211 -7.09 15.81 -28.49
C ASN A 211 -7.95 14.60 -28.85
N VAL A 212 -7.58 13.40 -28.42
CA VAL A 212 -8.30 12.17 -28.73
C VAL A 212 -9.49 12.06 -27.77
N GLN A 213 -10.69 12.36 -28.25
CA GLN A 213 -11.91 12.03 -27.52
C GLN A 213 -12.09 10.51 -27.52
N VAL A 214 -11.96 9.92 -26.33
CA VAL A 214 -12.24 8.50 -26.19
C VAL A 214 -13.69 8.29 -25.81
N ASP A 215 -14.42 7.56 -26.64
CA ASP A 215 -15.73 7.09 -26.26
C ASP A 215 -15.58 6.16 -25.04
N ARG A 216 -16.27 6.51 -23.95
CA ARG A 216 -16.33 5.71 -22.72
C ARG A 216 -16.77 4.27 -23.02
N ALA A 217 -17.54 4.06 -24.09
CA ALA A 217 -17.99 2.73 -24.44
C ALA A 217 -16.88 1.80 -24.96
N SER A 218 -15.82 2.37 -25.55
CA SER A 218 -14.63 1.65 -26.02
C SER A 218 -13.93 0.91 -24.88
N PHE A 219 -14.04 1.42 -23.65
CA PHE A 219 -13.42 0.85 -22.46
C PHE A 219 -14.35 -0.09 -21.66
N TYR A 220 -15.63 -0.25 -22.04
CA TYR A 220 -16.54 -1.13 -21.29
C TYR A 220 -16.02 -2.57 -21.23
N ARG A 221 -15.44 -3.09 -22.32
CA ARG A 221 -14.84 -4.43 -22.37
C ARG A 221 -13.62 -4.61 -21.46
N LEU A 222 -12.96 -3.52 -21.07
CA LEU A 222 -11.79 -3.51 -20.18
C LEU A 222 -12.16 -3.33 -18.70
N ARG A 223 -13.42 -2.97 -18.43
CA ARG A 223 -13.90 -2.58 -17.10
C ARG A 223 -14.92 -3.56 -16.51
N ASN A 224 -15.60 -4.33 -17.35
CA ASN A 224 -16.48 -5.44 -17.00
C ASN A 224 -16.33 -6.52 -18.09
N PRO A 225 -15.58 -7.61 -17.86
CA PRO A 225 -15.52 -8.76 -18.76
C PRO A 225 -16.83 -9.56 -18.80
#